data_AF-A0A650CN00-F1
#
_entry.id   AF-A0A650CN00-F1
#
_cell.length_a   1.000
_cell.length_b   1.000
_cell.length_c   1.000
_cell.angle_alpha   90.00
_cell.angle_beta   90.00
_cell.angle_gamma   90.00
#
_symmetry.space_group_name_H-M   'P 1'
#
loop_
_entity.id
_entity.type
_entity.pdbx_description
1 polymer ?
#
loop_
_entity_poly.entity_id
_entity_poly.type
_entity_poly.pdbx_seq_one_letter_code
_entity_poly.pdbx_strand_id
1 'polypeptide(L)'
;MMKYNFRCEDIGMSCGYEIRGASTEEELLEELKIHAKMSHNLNSIPPDVLEKIKRNIKKGGKYSFSCADVGMKCGFEIINADSEEELLNELAIHAKLSHNMTTIPQDTLNAIKSKIKVM
;
A
#
# COMPACT_ATOMS: atom_id res chain seq x y z
N MET A 1 -10.16 -6.31 1.55
CA MET A 1 -9.69 -6.13 2.93
C MET A 1 -8.20 -6.18 2.88
N MET A 2 -7.60 -5.04 3.20
CA MET A 2 -6.21 -4.75 2.90
C MET A 2 -5.35 -5.75 3.64
N LYS A 3 -4.44 -6.39 2.91
CA LYS A 3 -3.53 -7.37 3.48
C LYS A 3 -2.17 -6.72 3.67
N TYR A 4 -1.71 -6.66 4.90
CA TYR A 4 -0.43 -6.08 5.23
C TYR A 4 0.60 -7.19 5.38
N ASN A 5 1.73 -7.03 4.70
CA ASN A 5 2.83 -7.98 4.69
C ASN A 5 4.12 -7.26 5.07
N PHE A 6 4.98 -7.93 5.81
CA PHE A 6 6.27 -7.38 6.20
C PHE A 6 7.29 -8.51 6.39
N ARG A 7 8.55 -8.24 6.02
CA ARG A 7 9.68 -9.13 6.27
C ARG A 7 10.77 -8.38 7.00
N CYS A 8 11.37 -8.99 8.02
CA CYS A 8 12.49 -8.39 8.73
C CYS A 8 13.69 -8.13 7.79
N GLU A 9 13.87 -8.96 6.77
CA GLU A 9 14.91 -8.75 5.74
C GLU A 9 14.68 -7.47 4.92
N ASP A 10 13.44 -7.00 4.75
CA ASP A 10 13.12 -5.77 4.00
C ASP A 10 13.69 -4.51 4.69
N ILE A 11 14.04 -4.59 5.98
CA ILE A 11 14.70 -3.50 6.74
C ILE A 11 16.20 -3.75 6.98
N GLY A 12 16.78 -4.74 6.30
CA GLY A 12 18.21 -5.08 6.38
C GLY A 12 18.62 -5.87 7.61
N MET A 13 17.67 -6.46 8.35
CA MET A 13 17.99 -7.39 9.44
C MET A 13 18.27 -8.78 8.89
N SER A 14 19.26 -9.47 9.46
CA SER A 14 19.52 -10.89 9.19
C SER A 14 18.54 -11.78 9.97
N CYS A 15 17.24 -11.61 9.73
CA CYS A 15 16.16 -12.37 10.38
C CYS A 15 15.10 -12.75 9.33
N GLY A 16 14.85 -14.04 9.15
CA GLY A 16 13.89 -14.56 8.17
C GLY A 16 12.42 -14.53 8.60
N TYR A 17 12.09 -13.84 9.69
CA TYR A 17 10.70 -13.72 10.14
C TYR A 17 9.89 -12.85 9.18
N GLU A 18 8.69 -13.31 8.84
CA GLU A 18 7.76 -12.57 8.01
C GLU A 18 6.33 -12.73 8.48
N ILE A 19 5.55 -11.66 8.30
CA ILE A 19 4.11 -11.64 8.48
C ILE A 19 3.49 -11.48 7.11
N ARG A 20 2.55 -12.36 6.79
CA ARG A 20 1.77 -12.31 5.55
C ARG A 20 0.30 -12.18 5.87
N GLY A 21 -0.37 -11.22 5.25
CA GLY A 21 -1.82 -11.14 5.26
C GLY A 21 -2.46 -10.63 6.56
N ALA A 22 -1.75 -9.82 7.36
CA ALA A 22 -2.36 -9.10 8.48
C ALA A 22 -3.50 -8.21 7.97
N SER A 23 -4.57 -8.08 8.75
CA SER A 23 -5.80 -7.40 8.35
C SER A 23 -5.74 -5.89 8.60
N THR A 24 -4.88 -5.44 9.52
CA THR A 24 -4.57 -4.02 9.74
C THR A 24 -3.07 -3.80 9.94
N GLU A 25 -2.63 -2.54 9.84
CA GLU A 25 -1.26 -2.15 10.19
C GLU A 25 -0.99 -2.38 11.68
N GLU A 26 -1.97 -2.10 12.55
CA GLU A 26 -1.84 -2.29 14.00
C GLU A 26 -1.65 -3.76 14.37
N GLU A 27 -2.43 -4.67 13.77
CA GLU A 27 -2.26 -6.12 13.97
C GLU A 27 -0.85 -6.57 13.58
N LEU A 28 -0.36 -6.12 12.42
CA LEU A 28 1.00 -6.40 11.98
C LEU A 28 2.04 -5.88 12.98
N LEU A 29 1.86 -4.66 13.49
CA LEU A 29 2.78 -4.06 14.46
C LEU A 29 2.76 -4.77 15.81
N GLU A 30 1.60 -5.23 16.29
CA GLU A 30 1.50 -6.02 17.53
C GLU A 30 2.23 -7.37 17.38
N GLU A 31 2.03 -8.07 16.28
CA GLU A 31 2.76 -9.32 15.97
C GLU A 31 4.28 -9.09 15.92
N LEU A 32 4.74 -7.98 15.32
CA LEU A 32 6.15 -7.61 15.31
C LEU A 32 6.69 -7.29 16.71
N LYS A 33 5.91 -6.65 17.58
CA LYS A 33 6.32 -6.40 18.97
C LYS A 33 6.51 -7.71 19.72
N ILE A 34 5.60 -8.67 19.55
CA ILE A 34 5.71 -10.00 20.15
C ILE A 34 6.98 -10.70 19.63
N HIS A 35 7.20 -10.70 18.32
CA HIS A 35 8.41 -11.27 17.72
C HIS A 35 9.70 -10.61 18.25
N ALA A 36 9.74 -9.27 18.32
CA ALA A 36 10.87 -8.49 18.81
C ALA A 36 11.22 -8.85 20.26
N LYS A 37 10.19 -9.00 21.11
CA LYS A 37 10.36 -9.42 22.50
C LYS A 37 10.91 -10.84 22.62
N MET A 38 10.34 -11.78 21.88
CA MET A 38 10.67 -13.20 22.00
C MET A 38 12.02 -13.57 21.36
N SER A 39 12.34 -12.96 20.22
CA SER A 39 13.51 -13.37 19.40
C SER A 39 14.73 -12.47 19.63
N HIS A 40 14.51 -11.22 20.03
CA HIS A 40 15.57 -10.20 20.14
C HIS A 40 15.65 -9.59 21.55
N ASN A 41 14.86 -10.09 22.52
CA ASN A 41 14.75 -9.54 23.88
C ASN A 41 14.45 -8.03 23.92
N LEU A 42 13.77 -7.50 22.89
CA LEU A 42 13.38 -6.11 22.80
C LEU A 42 11.98 -5.93 23.41
N ASN A 43 11.91 -5.30 24.59
CA ASN A 43 10.63 -4.99 25.24
C ASN A 43 9.82 -3.93 24.48
N SER A 44 10.47 -3.14 23.63
CA SER A 44 9.84 -2.18 22.74
C SER A 44 10.63 -2.07 21.43
N ILE A 45 9.93 -1.80 20.33
CA ILE A 45 10.57 -1.53 19.03
C ILE A 45 11.09 -0.09 19.05
N PRO A 46 12.40 0.15 18.84
CA PRO A 46 12.97 1.49 18.76
C PRO A 46 12.29 2.35 17.68
N PRO A 47 12.18 3.68 17.85
CA PRO A 47 11.52 4.55 16.88
C PRO A 47 12.11 4.46 15.46
N ASP A 48 13.43 4.34 15.32
CA ASP A 48 14.08 4.23 14.01
C ASP A 48 13.71 2.91 13.29
N VAL A 49 13.61 1.82 14.04
CA VAL A 49 13.18 0.52 13.52
C VAL A 49 11.70 0.57 13.16
N LEU A 50 10.87 1.22 13.98
CA LEU A 50 9.45 1.40 13.70
C LEU A 50 9.21 2.19 12.41
N GLU A 51 9.95 3.27 12.18
CA GLU A 51 9.88 4.02 10.92
C GLU A 51 10.27 3.16 9.71
N LYS A 52 11.35 2.37 9.83
CA LYS A 52 11.78 1.44 8.78
C LYS A 52 10.72 0.37 8.51
N ILE A 53 10.09 -0.17 9.55
CA ILE A 53 9.00 -1.13 9.43
C ILE A 53 7.88 -0.50 8.59
N LYS A 54 7.34 0.65 9.03
CA LYS A 54 6.21 1.33 8.37
C LYS A 54 6.47 1.63 6.89
N ARG A 55 7.70 2.04 6.54
CA ARG A 55 8.09 2.29 5.15
C ARG A 55 8.15 1.04 4.27
N ASN A 56 8.33 -0.14 4.87
CA ASN A 56 8.49 -1.40 4.15
C ASN A 56 7.28 -2.34 4.30
N ILE A 57 6.18 -1.88 4.91
CA ILE A 57 4.93 -2.62 4.92
C ILE A 57 4.39 -2.67 3.48
N LYS A 58 4.26 -3.90 2.96
CA LYS A 58 3.71 -4.17 1.64
C LYS A 58 2.21 -4.40 1.77
N LYS A 59 1.43 -3.47 1.24
CA LYS A 59 -0.02 -3.62 1.08
C LYS A 59 -0.31 -4.54 -0.10
N GLY A 60 -1.12 -5.56 0.13
CA GLY A 60 -1.57 -6.56 -0.83
C GLY A 60 -3.03 -6.32 -1.20
N GLY A 61 -3.38 -5.07 -1.52
CA GLY A 61 -4.66 -4.78 -2.14
C GLY A 61 -4.76 -5.45 -3.52
N LYS A 62 -5.99 -5.62 -4.00
CA LYS A 62 -6.27 -6.39 -5.22
C LYS A 62 -6.40 -5.50 -6.44
N TYR A 63 -6.63 -4.20 -6.25
CA TYR A 63 -6.98 -3.32 -7.34
C TYR A 63 -5.74 -2.60 -7.88
N SER A 64 -5.60 -2.57 -9.19
CA SER A 64 -4.57 -1.79 -9.87
C SER A 64 -5.12 -1.06 -11.08
N PHE A 65 -4.48 0.05 -11.42
CA PHE A 65 -4.87 0.90 -12.54
C PHE A 65 -3.68 1.70 -13.05
N SER A 66 -3.55 1.85 -14.36
CA SER A 66 -2.59 2.76 -14.98
C SER A 66 -3.30 3.79 -15.86
N CYS A 67 -2.85 5.05 -15.82
CA CYS A 67 -3.31 6.09 -16.72
C CYS A 67 -3.12 5.72 -18.20
N ALA A 68 -2.11 4.90 -18.51
CA ALA A 68 -1.89 4.37 -19.85
C ALA A 68 -3.03 3.46 -20.34
N ASP A 69 -3.75 2.77 -19.43
CA ASP A 69 -4.87 1.88 -19.79
C ASP A 69 -6.08 2.62 -20.37
N VAL A 70 -6.16 3.94 -20.13
CA VAL A 70 -7.19 4.86 -20.69
C VAL A 70 -6.60 5.80 -21.76
N GLY A 71 -5.40 5.51 -22.27
CA GLY A 71 -4.77 6.27 -23.34
C GLY A 71 -4.16 7.61 -22.92
N MET A 72 -4.07 7.90 -21.62
CA MET A 72 -3.36 9.08 -21.14
C MET A 72 -1.85 8.86 -21.23
N LYS A 73 -1.12 9.88 -21.72
CA LYS A 73 0.34 9.85 -21.83
C LYS A 73 1.02 10.23 -20.49
N CYS A 74 0.62 9.55 -19.42
CA CYS A 74 1.14 9.72 -18.06
C CYS A 74 1.60 8.36 -17.53
N GLY A 75 2.77 8.33 -16.87
CA GLY A 75 3.34 7.12 -16.27
C GLY A 75 2.78 6.79 -14.88
N PHE A 76 1.72 7.46 -14.43
CA PHE A 76 1.14 7.21 -13.13
C PHE A 76 0.38 5.87 -13.10
N GLU A 77 0.68 5.07 -12.09
CA GLU A 77 0.03 3.79 -11.82
C GLU A 77 -0.25 3.64 -10.32
N ILE A 78 -1.38 2.99 -10.02
CA ILE A 78 -1.76 2.57 -8.69
C ILE A 78 -1.69 1.06 -8.69
N ILE A 79 -0.90 0.51 -7.77
CA ILE A 79 -0.78 -0.92 -7.55
C ILE A 79 -1.23 -1.24 -6.12
N ASN A 80 -1.92 -2.37 -5.97
CA ASN A 80 -2.33 -2.93 -4.69
C ASN A 80 -3.26 -2.03 -3.84
N ALA A 81 -4.24 -1.35 -4.44
CA ALA A 81 -5.32 -0.69 -3.71
C ALA A 81 -6.31 -1.71 -3.11
N ASP A 82 -6.87 -1.47 -1.92
CA ASP A 82 -7.77 -2.43 -1.26
C ASP A 82 -9.16 -2.46 -1.86
N SER A 83 -9.58 -1.32 -2.38
CA SER A 83 -10.91 -1.11 -2.92
C SER A 83 -10.85 -0.20 -4.14
N GLU A 84 -11.90 -0.28 -4.95
CA GLU A 84 -12.13 0.69 -6.02
C GLU A 84 -12.17 2.11 -5.46
N GLU A 85 -12.78 2.34 -4.29
CA GLU A 85 -12.89 3.67 -3.69
C GLU A 85 -11.51 4.27 -3.33
N GLU A 86 -10.64 3.49 -2.69
CA GLU A 86 -9.27 3.93 -2.37
C GLU A 86 -8.49 4.27 -3.65
N LEU A 87 -8.57 3.41 -4.67
CA LEU A 87 -7.93 3.65 -5.96
C LEU A 87 -8.41 4.95 -6.60
N LEU A 88 -9.72 5.19 -6.59
CA LEU A 88 -10.30 6.41 -7.16
C LEU A 88 -9.94 7.66 -6.35
N ASN A 89 -9.83 7.56 -5.02
CA ASN A 89 -9.37 8.65 -4.17
C ASN A 89 -7.91 9.03 -4.46
N GLU A 90 -7.00 8.04 -4.53
CA GLU A 90 -5.59 8.26 -4.88
C GLU A 90 -5.45 8.87 -6.28
N LEU A 91 -6.24 8.38 -7.24
CA LEU A 91 -6.26 8.93 -8.59
C LEU A 91 -6.77 10.38 -8.62
N ALA A 92 -7.80 10.70 -7.84
CA ALA A 92 -8.31 12.07 -7.72
C ALA A 92 -7.27 13.02 -7.10
N ILE A 93 -6.52 12.57 -6.08
CA ILE A 93 -5.41 13.32 -5.50
C ILE A 93 -4.33 13.57 -6.56
N HIS A 94 -3.93 12.55 -7.32
CA HIS A 94 -2.97 12.69 -8.41
C HIS A 94 -3.45 13.69 -9.48
N ALA A 95 -4.70 13.58 -9.93
CA ALA A 95 -5.28 14.47 -10.93
C ALA A 95 -5.29 15.94 -10.45
N LYS A 96 -5.63 16.16 -9.18
CA LYS A 96 -5.60 17.48 -8.56
C LYS A 96 -4.19 18.05 -8.48
N LEU A 97 -3.21 17.27 -8.02
CA LEU A 97 -1.84 17.75 -7.79
C LEU A 97 -1.03 17.90 -9.08
N SER A 98 -1.21 16.98 -10.04
CA SER A 98 -0.39 16.91 -11.26
C SER A 98 -1.01 17.66 -12.43
N HIS A 99 -2.33 17.81 -12.46
CA HIS A 99 -3.07 18.38 -13.59
C HIS A 99 -3.96 19.55 -13.20
N ASN A 100 -3.94 19.99 -11.93
CA ASN A 100 -4.89 20.99 -11.38
C ASN A 100 -6.36 20.63 -11.67
N MET A 101 -6.63 19.34 -11.87
CA MET A 101 -7.95 18.84 -12.20
C MET A 101 -8.69 18.56 -10.89
N THR A 102 -9.52 19.52 -10.47
CA THR A 102 -10.29 19.42 -9.23
C THR A 102 -11.50 18.49 -9.35
N THR A 103 -11.93 18.17 -10.58
CA THR A 103 -13.03 17.26 -10.88
C THR A 103 -12.66 16.37 -12.07
N ILE A 104 -12.91 15.06 -11.93
CA ILE A 104 -12.76 14.10 -13.02
C ILE A 104 -14.11 14.00 -13.76
N PRO A 105 -14.17 14.26 -15.08
CA PRO A 105 -15.40 14.13 -15.86
C PRO A 105 -15.98 12.72 -15.77
N GLN A 106 -17.30 12.61 -15.78
CA GLN A 106 -17.99 11.33 -15.59
C GLN A 106 -17.57 10.28 -16.64
N ASP A 107 -17.41 10.68 -17.89
CA ASP A 107 -16.94 9.79 -18.97
C ASP A 107 -15.53 9.25 -18.70
N THR A 108 -14.64 10.10 -18.16
CA THR A 108 -13.29 9.68 -17.77
C THR A 108 -13.33 8.71 -16.60
N LEU A 109 -14.17 8.98 -15.60
CA LEU A 109 -14.37 8.08 -14.46
C LEU A 109 -14.91 6.71 -14.88
N ASN A 110 -15.87 6.68 -15.81
CA ASN A 110 -16.41 5.43 -16.36
C ASN A 110 -15.33 4.63 -17.11
N ALA A 111 -14.49 5.30 -17.91
CA ALA A 111 -13.36 4.67 -18.58
C ALA A 111 -12.36 4.09 -17.58
N ILE A 112 -12.01 4.84 -16.52
CA ILE A 112 -11.14 4.37 -15.44
C ILE A 112 -11.70 3.10 -14.81
N LYS A 113 -12.96 3.12 -14.35
CA LYS A 113 -13.61 1.99 -13.70
C LYS A 113 -13.61 0.73 -14.59
N SER A 114 -13.83 0.88 -15.89
CA SER A 114 -13.79 -0.24 -16.85
C SER A 114 -12.40 -0.87 -17.04
N LYS A 115 -11.33 -0.18 -16.62
CA LYS A 115 -9.93 -0.59 -16.78
C LYS A 115 -9.25 -0.97 -15.47
N ILE A 116 -9.93 -0.83 -14.33
CA ILE A 116 -9.41 -1.31 -13.05
C ILE A 116 -9.22 -2.82 -13.14
N LYS A 117 -8.00 -3.26 -12.82
CA LYS A 117 -7.60 -4.67 -12.80
C LYS A 117 -7.73 -5.19 -11.37
N VAL A 118 -8.30 -6.38 -11.21
CA VAL A 118 -8.39 -7.09 -9.92
C VAL A 118 -7.42 -8.27 -9.94
N MET A 119 -6.55 -8.33 -8.95
CA MET A 119 -5.43 -9.27 -8.80
C MET A 119 -5.66 -10.24 -7.64
#